data_AF-A0A679KAP8-F1
#
_entry.id   AF-A0A679KAP8-F1
#
_cell.length_a   1.000
_cell.length_b   1.000
_cell.length_c   1.000
_cell.angle_alpha   90.00
_cell.angle_beta   90.00
_cell.angle_gamma   90.00
#
_symmetry.space_group_name_H-M   'P 1'
#
loop_
_entity.id
_entity.type
_entity.pdbx_description
1 polymer ?
#
loop_
_entity_poly.entity_id
_entity_poly.type
_entity_poly.pdbx_seq_one_letter_code
_entity_poly.pdbx_strand_id
1 'polypeptide(L)'
;MSLRLTGVDARNLTKAPPPNSQITDTHAQLIAAQGTPEKRVTTARAQAIGRTTRNGGDPSGPRPHGYLHNITMVEARVMFTRTPDFRWIDMLINEVFPFDISYSSIGATRFTTDVTMVDSGDDQRNSRWSQPLMEYDVAYGVRTMEQLQGLIAFFRAVKGRLYSFLYLDHADHKSTQATREESRSVPDIHWTDQPLGTGDGITKVFQLQKKYATPGGSYANYRPIYKPIQNTVHIGVNGERVLNWTVDYATGKVTFFSRLIVTNIANAEMQHVSGVTWKIVSPTPSKFAGFLVGDKIVTWGWVNPLNNSTEAKALVIGSINADRNEITFTAPADFGAIETTISGVNVMVHPAPKAGTVLTAGFEFYVPVRFDTDRLPVSLDFYGIGGAADVKLVEVRPHSE
;
A
#
# COMPACT_ATOMS: atom_id res chain seq x y z
N MET A 1 -8.00 28.09 1.95
CA MET A 1 -8.92 27.00 2.35
C MET A 1 -10.31 27.60 2.47
N SER A 2 -11.18 27.34 1.50
CA SER A 2 -12.55 27.86 1.49
C SER A 2 -13.48 26.71 1.85
N LEU A 3 -14.01 26.69 3.07
CA LEU A 3 -15.04 25.73 3.46
C LEU A 3 -16.40 26.32 3.10
N ARG A 4 -17.17 25.62 2.27
CA ARG A 4 -18.56 25.98 1.96
C ARG A 4 -19.47 25.05 2.77
N LEU A 5 -20.22 25.61 3.73
CA LEU A 5 -21.31 24.90 4.40
C LEU A 5 -22.44 24.70 3.38
N THR A 6 -22.61 23.49 2.87
CA THR A 6 -23.61 23.17 1.82
C THR A 6 -24.90 22.54 2.33
N GLY A 7 -25.12 22.48 3.65
CA GLY A 7 -26.40 22.04 4.18
C GLY A 7 -26.41 22.06 5.70
N VAL A 8 -27.27 22.91 6.27
CA VAL A 8 -27.77 22.70 7.62
C VAL A 8 -29.07 21.92 7.44
N ASP A 9 -29.08 20.65 7.84
CA ASP A 9 -30.30 19.84 7.77
C ASP A 9 -31.25 20.28 8.89
N ALA A 10 -32.09 21.27 8.59
CA ALA A 10 -33.08 21.81 9.50
C ALA A 10 -34.37 20.97 9.54
N ARG A 11 -34.27 19.64 9.40
CA ARG A 11 -35.42 18.73 9.29
C ARG A 11 -36.38 18.76 10.49
N ASN A 12 -35.99 19.34 11.62
CA ASN A 12 -36.83 19.46 12.83
C ASN A 12 -37.16 20.90 13.28
N LEU A 13 -37.08 21.91 12.40
CA LEU A 13 -37.61 23.24 12.71
C LEU A 13 -39.07 23.37 12.24
N THR A 14 -39.96 22.54 12.78
CA THR A 14 -41.41 22.83 12.75
C THR A 14 -41.92 23.03 14.17
N LYS A 15 -42.50 24.22 14.36
CA LYS A 15 -42.98 24.88 15.59
C LYS A 15 -41.90 25.50 16.49
N ALA A 16 -42.14 26.77 16.79
CA ALA A 16 -41.27 27.70 17.50
C ALA A 16 -40.66 27.07 18.77
N PRO A 17 -39.32 26.99 18.89
CA PRO A 17 -38.70 26.61 20.15
C PRO A 17 -38.74 27.79 21.14
N PRO A 18 -38.82 27.52 22.47
CA PRO A 18 -38.77 28.55 23.50
C PRO A 18 -37.43 29.31 23.52
N PRO A 19 -37.34 30.50 24.14
CA PRO A 19 -36.21 31.44 24.00
C PRO A 19 -34.82 30.91 24.42
N ASN A 20 -34.77 29.72 25.05
CA ASN A 20 -33.54 29.09 25.57
C ASN A 20 -33.30 27.67 25.02
N SER A 21 -33.83 27.31 23.85
CA SER A 21 -33.53 26.00 23.25
C SER A 21 -32.05 25.93 22.81
N GLN A 22 -31.23 25.16 23.52
CA GLN A 22 -29.90 24.77 23.04
C GLN A 22 -30.06 23.67 22.00
N ILE A 23 -29.64 23.95 20.76
CA ILE A 23 -29.50 22.92 19.72
C ILE A 23 -28.31 22.05 20.14
N THR A 24 -28.61 20.85 20.66
CA THR A 24 -27.61 19.93 21.21
C THR A 24 -27.11 18.90 20.19
N ASP A 25 -27.75 18.79 19.02
CA ASP A 25 -27.35 17.85 17.98
C ASP A 25 -26.90 18.58 16.72
N THR A 26 -25.59 18.53 16.46
CA THR A 26 -24.99 18.96 15.20
C THR A 26 -24.11 17.83 14.67
N HIS A 27 -24.66 17.00 13.79
CA HIS A 27 -23.86 16.06 13.00
C HIS A 27 -23.24 16.82 11.81
N ALA A 28 -21.97 17.20 11.94
CA ALA A 28 -21.19 17.71 10.81
C ALA A 28 -20.58 16.51 10.06
N GLN A 29 -21.05 16.23 8.85
CA GLN A 29 -20.45 15.21 7.98
C GLN A 29 -19.32 15.84 7.15
N LEU A 30 -18.12 15.29 7.29
CA LEU A 30 -16.95 15.71 6.51
C LEU A 30 -17.06 15.14 5.09
N ILE A 31 -17.38 15.96 4.09
CA ILE A 31 -17.33 15.55 2.67
C ILE A 31 -15.99 15.99 2.11
N ALA A 32 -15.16 15.00 1.79
CA ALA A 32 -13.82 15.00 1.18
C ALA A 32 -13.21 16.35 0.74
N ALA A 33 -12.01 16.65 1.24
CA ALA A 33 -11.13 17.67 0.68
C ALA A 33 -10.26 17.07 -0.43
N GLN A 34 -10.36 17.61 -1.66
CA GLN A 34 -9.31 17.48 -2.66
C GLN A 34 -8.24 18.54 -2.40
N GLY A 35 -6.99 18.11 -2.20
CA GLY A 35 -5.80 18.97 -2.09
C GLY A 35 -5.15 18.95 -0.70
N THR A 36 -3.90 18.47 -0.68
CA THR A 36 -2.91 18.36 0.43
C THR A 36 -3.45 18.00 1.84
N PRO A 37 -3.20 16.78 2.35
CA PRO A 37 -3.84 16.24 3.56
C PRO A 37 -3.15 16.73 4.84
N GLU A 38 -2.89 18.02 4.99
CA GLU A 38 -1.99 18.51 6.03
C GLU A 38 -2.66 18.85 7.36
N LYS A 39 -4.00 18.96 7.48
CA LYS A 39 -4.65 19.28 8.77
C LYS A 39 -6.00 18.57 8.91
N ARG A 40 -6.12 17.64 9.87
CA ARG A 40 -7.41 17.06 10.28
C ARG A 40 -8.08 17.95 11.32
N VAL A 41 -9.36 18.25 11.11
CA VAL A 41 -10.23 18.89 12.11
C VAL A 41 -10.80 17.79 12.99
N THR A 42 -10.40 17.74 14.26
CA THR A 42 -10.79 16.68 15.20
C THR A 42 -12.17 16.92 15.82
N THR A 43 -12.59 18.17 15.93
CA THR A 43 -13.93 18.55 16.37
C THR A 43 -14.27 19.94 15.82
N ALA A 44 -15.50 20.11 15.33
CA ALA A 44 -16.06 21.41 14.99
C ALA A 44 -17.21 21.67 15.96
N ARG A 45 -17.12 22.72 16.76
CA ARG A 45 -18.23 23.17 17.63
C ARG A 45 -18.79 24.47 17.06
N ALA A 46 -20.08 24.51 16.79
CA ALA A 46 -20.77 25.69 16.31
C ALA A 46 -21.68 26.23 17.43
N GLN A 47 -21.55 27.52 17.77
CA GLN A 47 -22.48 28.21 18.66
C GLN A 47 -23.29 29.22 17.84
N ALA A 48 -24.62 29.11 17.87
CA ALA A 48 -25.51 30.07 17.22
C ALA A 48 -25.55 31.39 18.01
N ILE A 49 -25.22 32.50 17.35
CA ILE A 49 -25.19 33.85 17.93
C ILE A 49 -26.24 34.68 17.19
N GLY A 50 -27.47 34.68 17.70
CA GLY A 50 -28.52 35.61 17.27
C GLY A 50 -29.21 35.31 15.94
N ARG A 51 -30.28 36.06 15.69
CA ARG A 51 -31.19 35.95 14.54
C ARG A 51 -31.30 37.31 13.86
N THR A 52 -30.96 37.40 12.57
CA THR A 52 -31.19 38.62 11.78
C THR A 52 -32.14 38.33 10.63
N THR A 53 -33.26 39.07 10.57
CA THR A 53 -34.22 39.03 9.46
C THR A 53 -33.89 40.12 8.46
N ARG A 54 -33.59 39.75 7.20
CA ARG A 54 -33.41 40.70 6.10
C ARG A 54 -34.71 40.77 5.29
N ASN A 55 -35.44 41.87 5.38
CA ASN A 55 -36.64 42.09 4.56
C ASN A 55 -36.21 42.50 3.14
N GLY A 56 -36.17 41.55 2.22
CA GLY A 56 -36.02 41.81 0.79
C GLY A 56 -37.39 41.99 0.15
N GLY A 57 -37.88 43.22 0.00
CA GLY A 57 -39.04 43.53 -0.84
C GLY A 57 -39.75 44.84 -0.48
N ASP A 58 -40.00 45.67 -1.50
CA ASP A 58 -40.79 46.91 -1.46
C ASP A 58 -42.16 46.72 -0.75
N PRO A 59 -42.59 47.65 0.12
CA PRO A 59 -43.84 47.54 0.89
C PRO A 59 -45.13 47.77 0.08
N SER A 60 -45.08 48.20 -1.19
CA SER A 60 -46.25 48.90 -1.81
C SER A 60 -46.98 48.19 -2.97
N GLY A 61 -46.69 46.93 -3.30
CA GLY A 61 -47.40 46.19 -4.36
C GLY A 61 -48.43 45.16 -3.87
N PRO A 62 -49.57 44.94 -4.57
CA PRO A 62 -50.53 43.87 -4.22
C PRO A 62 -49.88 42.49 -4.44
N ARG A 63 -49.81 41.65 -3.40
CA ARG A 63 -49.13 40.34 -3.44
C ARG A 63 -50.12 39.18 -3.64
N PRO A 64 -49.88 38.26 -4.58
CA PRO A 64 -50.55 36.96 -4.62
C PRO A 64 -50.03 36.04 -3.51
N HIS A 65 -50.87 35.12 -3.04
CA HIS A 65 -50.63 34.17 -1.96
C HIS A 65 -49.35 33.33 -2.08
N GLY A 66 -48.59 33.24 -0.97
CA GLY A 66 -47.44 32.33 -0.75
C GLY A 66 -46.25 32.70 -1.65
N TYR A 67 -45.12 33.22 -1.19
CA TYR A 67 -44.21 32.73 -0.18
C TYR A 67 -43.40 33.93 0.36
N LEU A 68 -43.45 34.20 1.66
CA LEU A 68 -42.47 35.09 2.29
C LEU A 68 -41.18 34.28 2.49
N HIS A 69 -40.17 34.51 1.66
CA HIS A 69 -38.82 34.00 1.91
C HIS A 69 -38.19 34.79 3.06
N ASN A 70 -38.58 34.49 4.30
CA ASN A 70 -37.86 34.96 5.47
C ASN A 70 -36.56 34.15 5.58
N ILE A 71 -35.52 34.58 4.86
CA ILE A 71 -34.18 34.00 5.01
C ILE A 71 -33.70 34.36 6.41
N THR A 72 -33.72 33.37 7.30
CA THR A 72 -33.17 33.50 8.64
C THR A 72 -31.69 33.15 8.56
N MET A 73 -30.82 34.15 8.65
CA MET A 73 -29.38 33.91 8.80
C MET A 73 -29.09 33.64 10.28
N VAL A 74 -28.35 32.56 10.54
CA VAL A 74 -27.80 32.21 11.85
C VAL A 74 -26.29 32.39 11.75
N GLU A 75 -25.73 33.31 12.53
CA GLU A 75 -24.28 33.42 12.65
C GLU A 75 -23.79 32.31 13.59
N ALA A 76 -22.85 31.50 13.13
CA ALA A 76 -22.23 30.45 13.94
C ALA A 76 -20.76 30.77 14.15
N ARG A 77 -20.32 30.87 15.41
CA ARG A 77 -18.89 30.86 15.72
C ARG A 77 -18.44 29.40 15.74
N VAL A 78 -17.59 29.03 14.79
CA VAL A 78 -17.04 27.67 14.69
C VAL A 78 -15.64 27.66 15.30
N MET A 79 -15.48 26.90 16.38
CA MET A 79 -14.18 26.63 16.97
C MET A 79 -13.61 25.33 16.39
N PHE A 80 -12.38 25.41 15.92
CA PHE A 80 -11.61 24.25 15.49
C PHE A 80 -10.49 24.02 16.50
N THR A 81 -10.58 22.94 17.28
CA THR A 81 -9.45 22.52 18.10
C THR A 81 -8.46 21.81 17.18
N ARG A 82 -7.27 22.39 17.02
CA ARG A 82 -6.17 21.73 16.33
C ARG A 82 -5.38 20.95 17.36
N THR A 83 -5.43 19.62 17.28
CA THR A 83 -4.39 18.80 17.92
C THR A 83 -3.05 19.19 17.28
N PRO A 84 -1.96 19.44 18.06
CA PRO A 84 -0.63 19.40 17.48
C PRO A 84 -0.48 18.05 16.75
N ASP A 85 0.23 18.03 15.62
CA ASP A 85 0.40 16.84 14.78
C ASP A 85 1.04 15.69 15.59
N PHE A 86 0.25 14.95 16.38
CA PHE A 86 0.52 13.55 16.69
C PHE A 86 0.12 12.74 15.47
N ARG A 87 0.82 13.01 14.37
CA ARG A 87 0.88 12.05 13.30
C ARG A 87 1.92 11.04 13.74
N TRP A 88 1.56 9.77 13.66
CA TRP A 88 2.51 8.71 13.36
C TRP A 88 3.09 9.01 11.96
N ILE A 89 3.82 10.11 11.81
CA ILE A 89 4.65 10.33 10.64
C ILE A 89 5.65 9.19 10.72
N ASP A 90 5.72 8.36 9.69
CA ASP A 90 6.92 7.59 9.42
C ASP A 90 8.04 8.63 9.36
N MET A 91 8.70 8.88 10.49
CA MET A 91 9.82 9.80 10.64
C MET A 91 11.07 9.15 10.01
N LEU A 92 10.86 8.39 8.95
CA LEU A 92 11.86 7.73 8.17
C LEU A 92 12.45 8.75 7.21
N ILE A 93 13.72 9.06 7.44
CA ILE A 93 14.55 9.72 6.44
C ILE A 93 15.04 8.62 5.49
N ASN A 94 14.95 8.87 4.19
CA ASN A 94 15.47 7.97 3.16
C ASN A 94 17.01 8.08 3.05
N GLU A 95 17.68 7.85 4.17
CA GLU A 95 19.13 7.87 4.30
C GLU A 95 19.59 6.51 4.81
N VAL A 96 20.69 5.99 4.25
CA VAL A 96 21.25 4.70 4.64
C VAL A 96 22.34 4.93 5.67
N PHE A 97 22.27 4.17 6.77
CA PHE A 97 23.30 4.20 7.81
C PHE A 97 24.66 3.76 7.24
N PRO A 98 25.77 4.41 7.60
CA PRO A 98 27.08 4.12 7.03
C PRO A 98 27.45 2.63 7.10
N PHE A 99 27.84 2.07 5.94
CA PHE A 99 28.09 0.64 5.75
C PHE A 99 29.29 0.13 6.55
N ASP A 100 30.34 0.93 6.61
CA ASP A 100 31.59 0.63 7.32
C ASP A 100 31.40 0.52 8.84
N ILE A 101 30.43 1.25 9.40
CA ILE A 101 30.05 1.15 10.81
C ILE A 101 29.08 -0.02 11.03
N SER A 102 28.11 -0.26 10.14
CA SER A 102 27.13 -1.34 10.31
C SER A 102 27.74 -2.74 10.21
N TYR A 103 28.81 -2.95 9.45
CA TYR A 103 29.38 -4.28 9.21
C TYR A 103 29.84 -5.02 10.48
N SER A 104 30.35 -4.29 11.49
CA SER A 104 30.84 -4.89 12.75
C SER A 104 29.85 -4.74 13.92
N SER A 105 28.59 -4.46 13.62
CA SER A 105 27.56 -4.31 14.65
C SER A 105 27.01 -5.65 15.11
N ILE A 106 26.42 -5.65 16.31
CA ILE A 106 25.80 -6.84 16.90
C ILE A 106 24.29 -6.71 16.73
N GLY A 107 23.65 -7.71 16.12
CA GLY A 107 22.20 -7.78 15.96
C GLY A 107 21.53 -8.70 16.99
N ALA A 108 20.30 -8.38 17.37
CA ALA A 108 19.44 -9.20 18.21
C ALA A 108 18.00 -9.18 17.70
N THR A 109 17.30 -10.30 17.84
CA THR A 109 15.88 -10.44 17.51
C THR A 109 15.06 -10.52 18.79
N ARG A 110 14.12 -9.60 18.97
CA ARG A 110 13.33 -9.48 20.20
C ARG A 110 11.85 -9.76 19.95
N PHE A 111 11.32 -10.72 20.71
CA PHE A 111 9.88 -10.90 20.93
C PHE A 111 9.47 -10.32 22.29
N THR A 112 8.17 -10.10 22.48
CA THR A 112 7.59 -9.80 23.80
C THR A 112 6.47 -10.79 24.06
N THR A 113 6.68 -11.59 25.10
CA THR A 113 5.77 -12.65 25.50
C THR A 113 5.64 -12.57 27.01
N ASP A 114 4.41 -12.43 27.47
CA ASP A 114 4.11 -12.55 28.89
C ASP A 114 3.96 -14.03 29.22
N VAL A 115 4.67 -14.50 30.24
CA VAL A 115 4.63 -15.87 30.72
C VAL A 115 4.12 -15.87 32.14
N THR A 116 3.07 -16.65 32.41
CA THR A 116 2.54 -16.89 33.76
C THR A 116 2.61 -18.37 34.02
N MET A 117 3.48 -18.75 34.95
CA MET A 117 3.60 -20.12 35.45
C MET A 117 2.50 -20.36 36.50
N VAL A 118 1.75 -21.44 36.37
CA VAL A 118 0.75 -21.83 37.37
C VAL A 118 1.33 -22.91 38.28
N ASP A 119 0.84 -22.99 39.52
CA ASP A 119 1.34 -23.92 40.55
C ASP A 119 1.23 -25.41 40.17
N SER A 120 0.45 -25.76 39.13
CA SER A 120 0.42 -27.10 38.54
C SER A 120 1.68 -27.47 37.76
N GLY A 121 2.57 -26.49 37.49
CA GLY A 121 3.74 -26.64 36.64
C GLY A 121 3.49 -26.34 35.17
N ASP A 122 2.26 -25.94 34.79
CA ASP A 122 1.95 -25.51 33.43
C ASP A 122 2.28 -24.02 33.21
N ASP A 123 2.54 -23.66 31.94
CA ASP A 123 2.79 -22.28 31.53
C ASP A 123 1.63 -21.75 30.67
N GLN A 124 1.10 -20.59 31.02
CA GLN A 124 0.32 -19.76 30.08
C GLN A 124 1.23 -18.70 29.45
N ARG A 125 1.18 -18.59 28.12
CA ARG A 125 2.03 -17.67 27.33
C ARG A 125 1.16 -16.81 26.42
N ASN A 126 1.37 -15.49 26.47
CA ASN A 126 0.67 -14.54 25.61
C ASN A 126 1.67 -13.69 24.83
N SER A 127 1.70 -13.83 23.50
CA SER A 127 2.57 -13.00 22.66
C SER A 127 1.94 -11.65 22.41
N ARG A 128 2.61 -10.57 22.83
CA ARG A 128 2.13 -9.20 22.58
C ARG A 128 2.37 -8.74 21.15
N TRP A 129 3.38 -9.31 20.49
CA TRP A 129 3.70 -9.01 19.09
C TRP A 129 3.60 -10.27 18.23
N SER A 130 3.06 -10.10 17.02
CA SER A 130 3.04 -11.14 15.99
C SER A 130 4.37 -11.27 15.25
N GLN A 131 5.19 -10.21 15.26
CA GLN A 131 6.48 -10.12 14.59
C GLN A 131 7.54 -9.66 15.60
N PRO A 132 8.79 -10.13 15.50
CA PRO A 132 9.85 -9.59 16.34
C PRO A 132 10.20 -8.15 15.91
N LEU A 133 10.93 -7.44 16.77
CA LEU A 133 11.69 -6.26 16.38
C LEU A 133 13.17 -6.60 16.42
N MET A 134 13.94 -6.01 15.51
CA MET A 134 15.39 -6.08 15.53
C MET A 134 15.99 -4.98 16.41
N GLU A 135 17.04 -5.33 17.13
CA GLU A 135 17.86 -4.40 17.88
C GLU A 135 19.31 -4.56 17.41
N TYR A 136 20.04 -3.45 17.31
CA TYR A 136 21.42 -3.46 16.87
C TYR A 136 22.29 -2.65 17.83
N ASP A 137 23.54 -3.05 18.01
CA ASP A 137 24.57 -2.26 18.67
C ASP A 137 25.69 -1.93 17.69
N VAL A 138 25.79 -0.65 17.32
CA VAL A 138 26.76 -0.17 16.34
C VAL A 138 28.03 0.38 16.97
N ALA A 139 28.15 0.39 18.31
CA ALA A 139 29.33 0.88 19.01
C ALA A 139 30.63 0.19 18.56
N TYR A 140 30.58 -1.14 18.39
CA TYR A 140 31.70 -1.96 17.93
C TYR A 140 32.18 -1.66 16.51
N GLY A 141 31.35 -0.97 15.71
CA GLY A 141 31.67 -0.54 14.35
C GLY A 141 32.61 0.65 14.27
N VAL A 142 32.71 1.45 15.34
CA VAL A 142 33.52 2.67 15.35
C VAL A 142 34.95 2.35 15.79
N ARG A 143 35.88 2.34 14.83
CA ARG A 143 37.30 2.01 15.07
C ARG A 143 38.25 3.12 14.64
N THR A 144 37.79 4.06 13.82
CA THR A 144 38.58 5.18 13.31
C THR A 144 37.95 6.52 13.68
N MET A 145 38.75 7.58 13.67
CA MET A 145 38.25 8.94 13.91
C MET A 145 37.23 9.38 12.84
N GLU A 146 37.41 8.93 11.59
CA GLU A 146 36.46 9.19 10.49
C GLU A 146 35.09 8.56 10.78
N GLN A 147 35.08 7.30 11.22
CA GLN A 147 33.85 6.61 11.62
C GLN A 147 33.17 7.29 12.81
N LEU A 148 33.95 7.72 13.81
CA LEU A 148 33.41 8.43 14.96
C LEU A 148 32.77 9.76 14.54
N GLN A 149 33.46 10.55 13.70
CA GLN A 149 32.92 11.81 13.19
C GLN A 149 31.69 11.58 12.31
N GLY A 150 31.70 10.55 11.47
CA GLY A 150 30.55 10.13 10.67
C GLY A 150 29.34 9.77 11.53
N LEU A 151 29.54 8.98 12.60
CA LEU A 151 28.48 8.65 13.55
C LEU A 151 27.95 9.88 14.28
N ILE A 152 28.83 10.79 14.74
CA ILE A 152 28.42 12.05 15.40
C ILE A 152 27.59 12.92 14.44
N ALA A 153 28.03 13.06 13.20
CA ALA A 153 27.32 13.83 12.18
C ALA A 153 25.95 13.21 11.88
N PHE A 154 25.90 11.89 11.67
CA PHE A 154 24.67 11.15 11.42
C PHE A 154 23.69 11.27 12.59
N PHE A 155 24.14 11.04 13.82
CA PHE A 155 23.34 11.15 15.04
C PHE A 155 22.72 12.54 15.21
N ARG A 156 23.48 13.61 14.90
CA ARG A 156 22.99 15.00 14.93
C ARG A 156 21.99 15.27 13.81
N ALA A 157 22.22 14.76 12.61
CA ALA A 157 21.33 14.92 11.46
C ALA A 157 19.95 14.29 11.70
N VAL A 158 19.93 13.06 12.24
CA VAL A 158 18.67 12.35 12.56
C VAL A 158 18.08 12.70 13.93
N LYS A 159 18.74 13.61 14.67
CA LYS A 159 18.30 14.16 15.96
C LYS A 159 18.02 13.06 17.00
N GLY A 160 18.97 12.15 17.19
CA GLY A 160 18.85 11.07 18.17
C GLY A 160 17.67 10.15 17.85
N ARG A 161 16.69 10.05 18.76
CA ARG A 161 15.56 9.10 18.64
C ARG A 161 14.45 9.59 17.70
N LEU A 162 14.52 10.84 17.23
CA LEU A 162 13.41 11.46 16.51
C LEU A 162 13.15 10.82 15.14
N TYR A 163 14.18 10.70 14.31
CA TYR A 163 14.04 10.15 12.96
C TYR A 163 14.54 8.70 12.89
N SER A 164 13.80 7.87 12.17
CA SER A 164 14.26 6.58 11.69
C SER A 164 15.00 6.74 10.36
N PHE A 165 15.79 5.74 10.01
CA PHE A 165 16.62 5.68 8.81
C PHE A 165 16.78 4.23 8.37
N LEU A 166 17.35 4.02 7.18
CA LEU A 166 17.55 2.69 6.60
C LEU A 166 18.84 2.09 7.14
N TYR A 167 18.76 0.87 7.64
CA TYR A 167 19.91 0.13 8.12
C TYR A 167 20.04 -1.19 7.37
N LEU A 168 21.25 -1.52 6.93
CA LEU A 168 21.55 -2.77 6.24
C LEU A 168 22.03 -3.79 7.26
N ASP A 169 21.22 -4.82 7.49
CA ASP A 169 21.59 -5.95 8.34
C ASP A 169 22.43 -6.96 7.54
N HIS A 170 23.75 -6.91 7.70
CA HIS A 170 24.67 -7.77 6.95
C HIS A 170 24.43 -9.27 7.16
N ALA A 171 23.84 -9.66 8.29
CA ALA A 171 23.54 -11.06 8.57
C ALA A 171 22.30 -11.55 7.83
N ASP A 172 21.34 -10.67 7.52
CA ASP A 172 20.00 -11.08 7.10
C ASP A 172 19.35 -10.29 5.94
N HIS A 173 20.04 -9.30 5.35
CA HIS A 173 19.49 -8.42 4.30
C HIS A 173 19.09 -9.09 2.97
N LYS A 174 19.45 -10.36 2.73
CA LYS A 174 19.15 -11.06 1.46
C LYS A 174 17.98 -12.03 1.59
N SER A 175 17.24 -12.25 0.50
CA SER A 175 16.21 -13.29 0.39
C SER A 175 16.77 -14.71 0.50
N THR A 176 18.04 -14.91 0.17
CA THR A 176 18.75 -16.18 0.26
C THR A 176 19.19 -16.51 1.69
N GLN A 177 19.58 -17.78 1.90
CA GLN A 177 20.19 -18.26 3.14
C GLN A 177 21.47 -19.05 2.83
N ALA A 178 22.37 -19.15 3.80
CA ALA A 178 23.53 -20.01 3.70
C ALA A 178 23.07 -21.49 3.61
N THR A 179 23.53 -22.21 2.59
CA THR A 179 23.05 -23.57 2.28
C THR A 179 24.05 -24.67 2.61
N ARG A 180 25.28 -24.33 3.03
CA ARG A 180 26.34 -25.28 3.37
C ARG A 180 26.83 -25.06 4.80
N GLU A 181 27.26 -26.13 5.45
CA GLU A 181 27.67 -26.17 6.87
C GLU A 181 28.79 -25.17 7.21
N GLU A 182 29.62 -24.77 6.24
CA GLU A 182 30.73 -23.83 6.40
C GLU A 182 30.66 -22.62 5.46
N SER A 183 29.46 -22.29 4.96
CA SER A 183 29.26 -21.15 4.09
C SER A 183 29.66 -19.84 4.79
N ARG A 184 30.71 -19.17 4.30
CA ARG A 184 31.11 -17.82 4.74
C ARG A 184 30.35 -16.70 4.04
N SER A 185 29.51 -17.06 3.07
CA SER A 185 28.65 -16.13 2.34
C SER A 185 27.33 -16.78 2.00
N VAL A 186 26.33 -15.92 1.80
CA VAL A 186 25.02 -16.29 1.29
C VAL A 186 25.03 -16.17 -0.24
N PRO A 187 24.40 -17.09 -1.00
CA PRO A 187 24.29 -16.98 -2.46
C PRO A 187 23.65 -15.67 -2.92
N ASP A 188 23.93 -15.29 -4.17
CA ASP A 188 23.25 -14.17 -4.81
C ASP A 188 21.74 -14.44 -4.94
N ILE A 189 20.97 -13.35 -4.93
CA ILE A 189 19.52 -13.39 -4.99
C ILE A 189 19.01 -14.02 -6.29
N HIS A 190 17.95 -14.81 -6.19
CA HIS A 190 17.29 -15.47 -7.31
C HIS A 190 15.78 -15.31 -7.22
N TRP A 191 15.08 -15.25 -8.35
CA TRP A 191 13.62 -15.04 -8.38
C TRP A 191 12.80 -16.17 -7.75
N THR A 192 13.45 -17.27 -7.32
CA THR A 192 12.83 -18.43 -6.68
C THR A 192 13.14 -18.53 -5.17
N ASP A 193 13.79 -17.54 -4.57
CA ASP A 193 14.31 -17.65 -3.20
C ASP A 193 13.21 -17.77 -2.14
N GLN A 194 12.26 -16.84 -2.16
CA GLN A 194 11.24 -16.70 -1.12
C GLN A 194 9.84 -16.84 -1.71
N PRO A 195 8.91 -17.49 -1.00
CA PRO A 195 7.51 -17.55 -1.43
C PRO A 195 6.89 -16.15 -1.33
N LEU A 196 6.25 -15.71 -2.40
CA LEU A 196 5.47 -14.47 -2.43
C LEU A 196 3.99 -14.76 -2.19
N GLY A 197 3.49 -15.88 -2.72
CA GLY A 197 2.10 -16.32 -2.56
C GLY A 197 1.67 -17.31 -3.65
N THR A 198 0.36 -17.51 -3.77
CA THR A 198 -0.25 -18.32 -4.84
C THR A 198 -1.25 -17.45 -5.58
N GLY A 199 -1.22 -17.52 -6.91
CA GLY A 199 -2.19 -16.82 -7.76
C GLY A 199 -3.60 -17.39 -7.57
N ASP A 200 -4.59 -16.50 -7.59
CA ASP A 200 -6.03 -16.80 -7.51
C ASP A 200 -6.80 -16.28 -8.74
N GLY A 201 -6.11 -15.65 -9.70
CA GLY A 201 -6.71 -15.01 -10.87
C GLY A 201 -7.41 -13.67 -10.59
N ILE A 202 -7.32 -13.13 -9.37
CA ILE A 202 -8.03 -11.93 -8.92
C ILE A 202 -7.05 -10.94 -8.27
N THR A 203 -6.28 -11.38 -7.29
CA THR A 203 -5.31 -10.61 -6.52
C THR A 203 -4.12 -10.21 -7.38
N LYS A 204 -3.83 -8.90 -7.40
CA LYS A 204 -2.74 -8.31 -8.20
C LYS A 204 -1.58 -7.81 -7.36
N VAL A 205 -1.80 -7.65 -6.05
CA VAL A 205 -0.85 -7.02 -5.13
C VAL A 205 -0.45 -8.03 -4.07
N PHE A 206 0.86 -8.23 -3.89
CA PHE A 206 1.43 -9.18 -2.94
C PHE A 206 2.49 -8.48 -2.09
N GLN A 207 2.47 -8.73 -0.78
CA GLN A 207 3.49 -8.21 0.14
C GLN A 207 4.76 -9.06 0.04
N LEU A 208 5.92 -8.44 -0.19
CA LEU A 208 7.20 -9.16 -0.06
C LEU A 208 7.35 -9.71 1.36
N GLN A 209 7.83 -10.94 1.45
CA GLN A 209 7.99 -11.62 2.72
C GLN A 209 9.24 -12.51 2.70
N LYS A 210 9.87 -12.65 3.86
CA LYS A 210 10.96 -13.60 4.08
C LYS A 210 10.51 -14.67 5.06
N LYS A 211 10.72 -15.93 4.70
CA LYS A 211 10.42 -17.11 5.50
C LYS A 211 11.63 -17.47 6.36
N TYR A 212 11.44 -17.54 7.67
CA TYR A 212 12.39 -18.05 8.65
C TYR A 212 11.91 -19.42 9.12
N ALA A 213 12.46 -20.48 8.53
CA ALA A 213 12.14 -21.86 8.89
C ALA A 213 13.10 -22.38 9.97
N THR A 214 12.59 -23.20 10.89
CA THR A 214 13.45 -23.99 11.78
C THR A 214 14.34 -24.95 10.98
N PRO A 215 15.51 -25.38 11.48
CA PRO A 215 16.35 -26.35 10.79
C PRO A 215 15.64 -27.66 10.41
N GLY A 216 14.68 -28.11 11.23
CA GLY A 216 13.84 -29.28 10.92
C GLY A 216 12.70 -29.03 9.92
N GLY A 217 12.50 -27.80 9.46
CA GLY A 217 11.52 -27.40 8.44
C GLY A 217 10.04 -27.40 8.86
N SER A 218 9.69 -28.00 10.01
CA SER A 218 8.29 -28.15 10.45
C SER A 218 7.61 -26.84 10.84
N TYR A 219 8.38 -25.86 11.33
CA TYR A 219 7.86 -24.56 11.74
C TYR A 219 8.54 -23.45 10.97
N ALA A 220 7.78 -22.41 10.63
CA ALA A 220 8.30 -21.22 10.02
C ALA A 220 7.55 -19.96 10.47
N ASN A 221 8.28 -18.86 10.55
CA ASN A 221 7.72 -17.51 10.68
C ASN A 221 7.88 -16.77 9.35
N TYR A 222 6.89 -15.97 8.97
CA TYR A 222 6.92 -15.14 7.77
C TYR A 222 6.96 -13.68 8.20
N ARG A 223 8.03 -12.99 7.77
CA ARG A 223 8.24 -11.57 8.06
C ARG A 223 7.92 -10.74 6.83
N PRO A 224 6.98 -9.79 6.90
CA PRO A 224 6.77 -8.81 5.84
C PRO A 224 8.02 -7.93 5.66
N ILE A 225 8.36 -7.66 4.41
CA ILE A 225 9.50 -6.83 4.02
C ILE A 225 8.97 -5.53 3.42
N TYR A 226 9.29 -4.39 4.03
CA TYR A 226 8.71 -3.10 3.66
C TYR A 226 9.66 -2.18 2.89
N LYS A 227 10.98 -2.33 3.07
CA LYS A 227 12.01 -1.48 2.44
C LYS A 227 12.96 -2.33 1.58
N PRO A 228 12.47 -2.93 0.48
CA PRO A 228 13.38 -3.61 -0.45
C PRO A 228 14.39 -2.61 -1.04
N ILE A 229 15.59 -3.09 -1.36
CA ILE A 229 16.62 -2.28 -2.00
C ILE A 229 16.27 -2.11 -3.48
N GLN A 230 16.39 -0.89 -3.99
CA GLN A 230 16.12 -0.59 -5.40
C GLN A 230 16.95 -1.47 -6.33
N ASN A 231 16.32 -1.92 -7.41
CA ASN A 231 16.92 -2.77 -8.45
C ASN A 231 17.37 -4.17 -8.01
N THR A 232 17.05 -4.60 -6.79
CA THR A 232 17.35 -5.97 -6.31
C THR A 232 16.14 -6.90 -6.39
N VAL A 233 14.92 -6.39 -6.56
CA VAL A 233 13.74 -7.25 -6.57
C VAL A 233 13.63 -8.02 -7.89
N HIS A 234 13.42 -9.33 -7.80
CA HIS A 234 13.19 -10.23 -8.92
C HIS A 234 12.00 -11.14 -8.61
N ILE A 235 11.05 -11.26 -9.54
CA ILE A 235 9.82 -12.03 -9.34
C ILE A 235 9.80 -13.26 -10.25
N GLY A 236 9.42 -14.39 -9.65
CA GLY A 236 9.22 -15.66 -10.32
C GLY A 236 7.76 -16.07 -10.34
N VAL A 237 7.31 -16.64 -11.46
CA VAL A 237 5.98 -17.28 -11.60
C VAL A 237 6.22 -18.70 -12.11
N ASN A 238 5.80 -19.71 -11.34
CA ASN A 238 6.05 -21.12 -11.64
C ASN A 238 7.54 -21.45 -11.93
N GLY A 239 8.46 -20.77 -11.24
CA GLY A 239 9.91 -20.97 -11.39
C GLY A 239 10.57 -20.15 -12.51
N GLU A 240 9.80 -19.49 -13.37
CA GLU A 240 10.33 -18.64 -14.43
C GLU A 240 10.33 -17.16 -14.02
N ARG A 241 11.37 -16.42 -14.44
CA ARG A 241 11.46 -14.98 -14.20
C ARG A 241 10.44 -14.22 -15.04
N VAL A 242 9.73 -13.30 -14.41
CA VAL A 242 8.77 -12.41 -15.09
C VAL A 242 9.15 -10.94 -14.94
N LEU A 243 8.62 -10.09 -15.83
CA LEU A 243 8.90 -8.64 -15.88
C LEU A 243 7.64 -7.77 -15.75
N ASN A 244 6.44 -8.37 -15.75
CA ASN A 244 5.16 -7.65 -15.72
C ASN A 244 4.71 -7.28 -14.30
N TRP A 245 5.60 -6.68 -13.53
CA TRP A 245 5.37 -6.27 -12.15
C TRP A 245 6.08 -4.96 -11.82
N THR A 246 5.57 -4.24 -10.83
CA THR A 246 6.24 -3.11 -10.18
C THR A 246 6.31 -3.38 -8.68
N VAL A 247 7.22 -2.71 -7.97
CA VAL A 247 7.31 -2.77 -6.51
C VAL A 247 7.27 -1.35 -5.93
N ASP A 248 6.48 -1.17 -4.89
CA ASP A 248 6.55 0.02 -4.06
C ASP A 248 7.67 -0.16 -3.02
N TYR A 249 8.75 0.60 -3.17
CA TYR A 249 9.92 0.54 -2.27
C TYR A 249 9.65 1.13 -0.88
N ALA A 250 8.52 1.82 -0.67
CA ALA A 250 8.13 2.32 0.64
C ALA A 250 7.37 1.27 1.46
N THR A 251 6.61 0.39 0.80
CA THR A 251 5.74 -0.60 1.45
C THR A 251 6.13 -2.05 1.17
N GLY A 252 7.01 -2.30 0.20
CA GLY A 252 7.40 -3.64 -0.25
C GLY A 252 6.29 -4.42 -0.95
N LYS A 253 5.27 -3.74 -1.45
CA LYS A 253 4.17 -4.38 -2.19
C LYS A 253 4.51 -4.50 -3.67
N VAL A 254 4.42 -5.72 -4.19
CA VAL A 254 4.59 -6.05 -5.60
C VAL A 254 3.23 -6.02 -6.28
N THR A 255 3.09 -5.25 -7.35
CA THR A 255 1.86 -5.15 -8.14
C THR A 255 2.09 -5.69 -9.55
N PHE A 256 1.32 -6.71 -9.93
CA PHE A 256 1.34 -7.21 -11.30
C PHE A 256 0.53 -6.30 -12.23
N PHE A 257 1.07 -6.07 -13.42
CA PHE A 257 0.37 -5.43 -14.53
C PHE A 257 0.25 -6.39 -15.71
N SER A 258 -0.56 -6.00 -16.70
CA SER A 258 -0.79 -6.86 -17.86
C SER A 258 0.51 -7.07 -18.64
N ARG A 259 0.87 -8.32 -18.86
CA ARG A 259 2.04 -8.67 -19.68
C ARG A 259 1.83 -8.36 -21.17
N LEU A 260 0.59 -8.24 -21.62
CA LEU A 260 0.27 -8.07 -23.03
C LEU A 260 -1.08 -7.36 -23.18
N ILE A 261 -1.07 -6.28 -23.96
CA ILE A 261 -2.25 -5.49 -24.30
C ILE A 261 -2.22 -5.27 -25.80
N VAL A 262 -3.33 -5.59 -26.47
CA VAL A 262 -3.55 -5.30 -27.88
C VAL A 262 -4.78 -4.39 -27.96
N THR A 263 -4.56 -3.16 -28.39
CA THR A 263 -5.60 -2.14 -28.49
C THR A 263 -5.99 -1.86 -29.92
N ASN A 264 -7.21 -1.36 -30.12
CA ASN A 264 -7.73 -0.89 -31.41
C ASN A 264 -7.52 -1.91 -32.54
N ILE A 265 -7.95 -3.17 -32.31
CA ILE A 265 -7.93 -4.17 -33.37
C ILE A 265 -8.99 -3.79 -34.39
N ALA A 266 -8.59 -3.00 -35.39
CA ALA A 266 -9.46 -2.48 -36.43
C ALA A 266 -10.10 -3.62 -37.22
N ASN A 267 -11.41 -3.50 -37.45
CA ASN A 267 -12.23 -4.48 -38.16
C ASN A 267 -12.11 -5.91 -37.58
N ALA A 268 -11.79 -6.05 -36.28
CA ALA A 268 -11.98 -7.32 -35.60
C ALA A 268 -13.44 -7.72 -35.67
N GLU A 269 -13.72 -9.02 -35.68
CA GLU A 269 -15.08 -9.59 -35.67
C GLU A 269 -15.29 -10.43 -34.40
N MET A 270 -16.44 -10.25 -33.76
CA MET A 270 -16.91 -11.11 -32.67
C MET A 270 -17.88 -12.11 -33.29
N GLN A 271 -17.49 -13.37 -33.39
CA GLN A 271 -18.31 -14.41 -34.02
C GLN A 271 -18.81 -15.39 -32.96
N HIS A 272 -20.13 -15.54 -32.89
CA HIS A 272 -20.76 -16.65 -32.18
C HIS A 272 -20.57 -17.93 -32.99
N VAL A 273 -20.04 -18.98 -32.36
CA VAL A 273 -19.78 -20.25 -33.04
C VAL A 273 -20.93 -21.22 -32.80
N SER A 274 -21.14 -21.61 -31.54
CA SER A 274 -22.26 -22.46 -31.12
C SER A 274 -22.36 -22.49 -29.61
N GLY A 275 -23.59 -22.58 -29.07
CA GLY A 275 -23.83 -22.63 -27.63
C GLY A 275 -23.23 -21.43 -26.90
N VAL A 276 -22.25 -21.69 -26.02
CA VAL A 276 -21.51 -20.68 -25.25
C VAL A 276 -20.14 -20.35 -25.86
N THR A 277 -19.84 -20.85 -27.06
CA THR A 277 -18.53 -20.69 -27.71
C THR A 277 -18.54 -19.46 -28.60
N TRP A 278 -17.58 -18.58 -28.34
CA TRP A 278 -17.37 -17.33 -29.06
C TRP A 278 -15.92 -17.21 -29.50
N LYS A 279 -15.69 -16.40 -30.52
CA LYS A 279 -14.34 -16.08 -30.97
C LYS A 279 -14.19 -14.61 -31.36
N ILE A 280 -12.99 -14.08 -31.12
CA ILE A 280 -12.55 -12.79 -31.67
C ILE A 280 -11.61 -13.10 -32.82
N VAL A 281 -11.95 -12.61 -34.01
CA VAL A 281 -11.17 -12.77 -35.24
C VAL A 281 -10.58 -11.41 -35.61
N SER A 282 -9.29 -11.37 -35.91
CA SER A 282 -8.63 -10.19 -36.47
C SER A 282 -8.35 -10.41 -37.96
N PRO A 283 -8.58 -9.39 -38.82
CA PRO A 283 -8.24 -9.49 -40.24
C PRO A 283 -6.73 -9.46 -40.48
N THR A 284 -5.93 -9.03 -39.49
CA THR A 284 -4.48 -9.03 -39.59
C THR A 284 -3.90 -10.26 -38.90
N PRO A 285 -3.03 -11.05 -39.58
CA PRO A 285 -2.30 -12.15 -38.97
C PRO A 285 -1.51 -11.73 -37.73
N SER A 286 -1.28 -12.66 -36.80
CA SER A 286 -0.43 -12.45 -35.62
C SER A 286 -0.86 -11.37 -34.63
N LYS A 287 -2.08 -10.83 -34.71
CA LYS A 287 -2.55 -9.83 -33.73
C LYS A 287 -2.67 -10.35 -32.30
N PHE A 288 -2.83 -11.66 -32.13
CA PHE A 288 -2.81 -12.32 -30.82
C PHE A 288 -1.50 -13.06 -30.55
N ALA A 289 -0.41 -12.68 -31.23
CA ALA A 289 0.92 -13.19 -30.89
C ALA A 289 1.25 -12.88 -29.42
N GLY A 290 1.75 -13.89 -28.70
CA GLY A 290 2.09 -13.79 -27.28
C GLY A 290 0.95 -14.11 -26.30
N PHE A 291 -0.32 -14.18 -26.73
CA PHE A 291 -1.38 -14.78 -25.90
C PHE A 291 -1.21 -16.29 -25.82
N LEU A 292 -1.61 -16.89 -24.71
CA LEU A 292 -1.53 -18.33 -24.47
C LEU A 292 -2.92 -18.90 -24.17
N VAL A 293 -3.12 -20.16 -24.55
CA VAL A 293 -4.32 -20.90 -24.14
C VAL A 293 -4.37 -20.96 -22.60
N GLY A 294 -5.55 -20.78 -22.05
CA GLY A 294 -5.79 -20.67 -20.61
C GLY A 294 -5.43 -19.29 -20.01
N ASP A 295 -5.04 -18.30 -20.81
CA ASP A 295 -4.93 -16.93 -20.31
C ASP A 295 -6.31 -16.39 -19.94
N LYS A 296 -6.39 -15.85 -18.72
CA LYS A 296 -7.50 -14.97 -18.37
C LYS A 296 -7.25 -13.64 -19.08
N ILE A 297 -8.18 -13.22 -19.94
CA ILE A 297 -8.13 -11.96 -20.66
C ILE A 297 -9.23 -11.03 -20.18
N VAL A 298 -9.01 -9.73 -20.29
CA VAL A 298 -10.05 -8.71 -20.19
C VAL A 298 -10.18 -8.09 -21.56
N THR A 299 -11.41 -8.06 -22.06
CA THR A 299 -11.71 -7.53 -23.37
C THR A 299 -12.76 -6.41 -23.25
N TRP A 300 -12.71 -5.42 -24.13
CA TRP A 300 -13.65 -4.28 -24.16
C TRP A 300 -13.79 -3.71 -25.58
N GLY A 301 -14.85 -2.94 -25.83
CA GLY A 301 -15.21 -2.42 -27.17
C GLY A 301 -16.27 -3.24 -27.89
N TRP A 302 -17.15 -3.91 -27.15
CA TRP A 302 -18.40 -4.49 -27.67
C TRP A 302 -19.58 -3.95 -26.89
N VAL A 303 -20.77 -4.11 -27.46
CA VAL A 303 -22.04 -3.71 -26.85
C VAL A 303 -22.71 -4.92 -26.25
N ASN A 304 -23.05 -4.84 -24.96
CA ASN A 304 -23.94 -5.80 -24.32
C ASN A 304 -25.37 -5.63 -24.93
N PRO A 305 -25.92 -6.67 -25.57
CA PRO A 305 -27.18 -6.58 -26.29
C PRO A 305 -28.40 -6.44 -25.37
N LEU A 306 -28.26 -6.77 -24.07
CA LEU A 306 -29.36 -6.66 -23.09
C LEU A 306 -29.57 -5.24 -22.60
N ASN A 307 -28.51 -4.44 -22.50
CA ASN A 307 -28.55 -3.10 -21.90
C ASN A 307 -27.93 -2.00 -22.77
N ASN A 308 -27.46 -2.34 -23.97
CA ASN A 308 -26.84 -1.44 -24.93
C ASN A 308 -25.66 -0.64 -24.35
N SER A 309 -24.86 -1.25 -23.48
CA SER A 309 -23.70 -0.61 -22.84
C SER A 309 -22.38 -1.31 -23.17
N THR A 310 -21.30 -0.54 -23.18
CA THR A 310 -19.93 -1.06 -23.32
C THR A 310 -19.45 -1.57 -21.96
N GLU A 311 -19.20 -2.87 -21.87
CA GLU A 311 -18.71 -3.50 -20.64
C GLU A 311 -17.40 -4.23 -20.88
N ALA A 312 -16.48 -4.12 -19.92
CA ALA A 312 -15.32 -5.00 -19.90
C ALA A 312 -15.73 -6.37 -19.35
N LYS A 313 -15.32 -7.45 -20.01
CA LYS A 313 -15.57 -8.83 -19.53
C LYS A 313 -14.25 -9.57 -19.37
N ALA A 314 -14.16 -10.34 -18.29
CA ALA A 314 -13.05 -11.25 -18.06
C ALA A 314 -13.41 -12.63 -18.61
N LEU A 315 -12.54 -13.18 -19.45
CA LEU A 315 -12.74 -14.44 -20.15
C LEU A 315 -11.49 -15.31 -20.02
N VAL A 316 -11.59 -16.59 -20.37
CA VAL A 316 -10.44 -17.49 -20.47
C VAL A 316 -10.32 -17.98 -21.90
N ILE A 317 -9.12 -17.87 -22.48
CA ILE A 317 -8.85 -18.38 -23.83
C ILE A 317 -8.92 -19.91 -23.82
N GLY A 318 -9.84 -20.48 -24.59
CA GLY A 318 -9.96 -21.92 -24.81
C GLY A 318 -9.05 -22.44 -25.91
N SER A 319 -8.89 -21.68 -27.00
CA SER A 319 -7.96 -22.02 -28.09
C SER A 319 -7.49 -20.78 -28.84
N ILE A 320 -6.35 -20.92 -29.55
CA ILE A 320 -5.78 -19.90 -30.44
C ILE A 320 -5.44 -20.61 -31.75
N ASN A 321 -5.77 -20.01 -32.88
CA ASN A 321 -5.45 -20.61 -34.19
C ASN A 321 -3.96 -20.50 -34.54
N ALA A 322 -3.53 -21.25 -35.56
CA ALA A 322 -2.13 -21.29 -36.00
C ALA A 322 -1.60 -19.91 -36.43
N ASP A 323 -2.40 -19.13 -37.15
CA ASP A 323 -2.03 -17.80 -37.67
C ASP A 323 -2.06 -16.69 -36.60
N ARG A 324 -2.43 -17.04 -35.35
CA ARG A 324 -2.47 -16.11 -34.20
C ARG A 324 -3.35 -14.88 -34.45
N ASN A 325 -4.42 -15.02 -35.23
CA ASN A 325 -5.40 -13.96 -35.50
C ASN A 325 -6.82 -14.33 -35.02
N GLU A 326 -7.02 -15.51 -34.44
CA GLU A 326 -8.28 -15.93 -33.85
C GLU A 326 -8.05 -16.47 -32.43
N ILE A 327 -8.85 -15.99 -31.48
CA ILE A 327 -8.94 -16.55 -30.12
C ILE A 327 -10.38 -17.00 -29.85
N THR A 328 -10.54 -18.21 -29.31
CA THR A 328 -11.84 -18.78 -28.93
C THR A 328 -11.96 -18.85 -27.42
N PHE A 329 -13.15 -18.58 -26.89
CA PHE A 329 -13.44 -18.60 -25.45
C PHE A 329 -14.91 -18.95 -25.20
N THR A 330 -15.21 -19.23 -23.93
CA THR A 330 -16.59 -19.47 -23.48
C THR A 330 -17.17 -18.20 -22.88
N ALA A 331 -18.33 -17.79 -23.36
CA ALA A 331 -19.08 -16.65 -22.85
C ALA A 331 -20.60 -16.88 -22.94
N PRO A 332 -21.41 -16.18 -22.13
CA PRO A 332 -22.87 -16.20 -22.24
C PRO A 332 -23.37 -15.90 -23.66
N ALA A 333 -24.59 -16.35 -23.99
CA ALA A 333 -25.17 -16.16 -25.33
C ALA A 333 -25.43 -14.68 -25.68
N ASP A 334 -25.45 -13.81 -24.67
CA ASP A 334 -25.60 -12.35 -24.75
C ASP A 334 -24.24 -11.62 -24.68
N PHE A 335 -23.11 -12.27 -24.98
CA PHE A 335 -21.79 -11.62 -24.93
C PHE A 335 -21.70 -10.36 -25.80
N GLY A 336 -22.42 -10.33 -26.93
CA GLY A 336 -22.72 -9.12 -27.69
C GLY A 336 -22.08 -9.00 -29.07
N ALA A 337 -22.41 -7.90 -29.75
CA ALA A 337 -21.85 -7.52 -31.04
C ALA A 337 -20.79 -6.42 -30.84
N ILE A 338 -19.91 -6.23 -31.83
CA ILE A 338 -18.90 -5.16 -31.76
C ILE A 338 -19.55 -3.79 -31.70
N GLU A 339 -18.95 -2.91 -30.91
CA GLU A 339 -19.41 -1.54 -30.81
C GLU A 339 -19.08 -0.76 -32.06
N THR A 340 -20.10 -0.28 -32.77
CA THR A 340 -19.95 0.44 -34.04
C THR A 340 -19.42 1.86 -33.88
N THR A 341 -19.42 2.40 -32.66
CA THR A 341 -19.03 3.78 -32.35
C THR A 341 -17.57 3.89 -31.87
N ILE A 342 -16.94 2.77 -31.51
CA ILE A 342 -15.54 2.70 -31.07
C ILE A 342 -14.73 1.95 -32.13
N SER A 343 -13.53 2.44 -32.44
CA SER A 343 -12.66 1.81 -33.43
C SER A 343 -11.96 0.58 -32.84
N GLY A 344 -12.64 -0.56 -32.88
CA GLY A 344 -12.04 -1.89 -32.71
C GLY A 344 -12.09 -2.49 -31.31
N VAL A 345 -11.86 -3.80 -31.25
CA VAL A 345 -11.83 -4.59 -30.02
C VAL A 345 -10.46 -4.43 -29.35
N ASN A 346 -10.47 -4.39 -28.02
CA ASN A 346 -9.26 -4.37 -27.23
C ASN A 346 -9.18 -5.63 -26.37
N VAL A 347 -7.98 -6.20 -26.28
CA VAL A 347 -7.72 -7.43 -25.54
C VAL A 347 -6.46 -7.26 -24.70
N MET A 348 -6.59 -7.48 -23.39
CA MET A 348 -5.44 -7.55 -22.49
C MET A 348 -5.41 -8.88 -21.76
N VAL A 349 -4.23 -9.38 -21.43
CA VAL A 349 -4.10 -10.43 -20.40
C VAL A 349 -4.45 -9.82 -19.04
N HIS A 350 -5.27 -10.50 -18.25
CA HIS A 350 -5.60 -10.05 -16.91
C HIS A 350 -4.32 -10.02 -16.06
N PRO A 351 -4.03 -8.93 -15.34
CA PRO A 351 -2.76 -8.76 -14.61
C PRO A 351 -2.59 -9.72 -13.43
N ALA A 352 -3.67 -10.20 -12.82
CA ALA A 352 -3.57 -11.14 -11.70
C ALA A 352 -3.01 -12.50 -12.17
N PRO A 353 -2.03 -13.08 -11.46
CA PRO A 353 -1.52 -14.41 -11.76
C PRO A 353 -2.61 -15.47 -11.74
N LYS A 354 -2.48 -16.50 -12.61
CA LYS A 354 -3.50 -17.56 -12.76
C LYS A 354 -3.70 -18.32 -11.45
N ALA A 355 -4.90 -18.87 -11.28
CA ALA A 355 -5.21 -19.71 -10.13
C ALA A 355 -4.22 -20.89 -10.03
N GLY A 356 -3.62 -21.07 -8.85
CA GLY A 356 -2.68 -22.17 -8.57
C GLY A 356 -1.22 -21.91 -8.99
N THR A 357 -0.90 -20.77 -9.60
CA THR A 357 0.51 -20.46 -9.93
C THR A 357 1.29 -20.11 -8.67
N VAL A 358 2.46 -20.72 -8.48
CA VAL A 358 3.36 -20.40 -7.38
C VAL A 358 4.11 -19.12 -7.70
N LEU A 359 4.04 -18.15 -6.80
CA LEU A 359 4.75 -16.88 -6.90
C LEU A 359 5.92 -16.87 -5.94
N THR A 360 7.07 -16.46 -6.44
CA THR A 360 8.31 -16.35 -5.67
C THR A 360 8.98 -15.01 -5.91
N ALA A 361 9.88 -14.63 -5.01
CA ALA A 361 10.66 -13.41 -5.12
C ALA A 361 12.07 -13.60 -4.57
N GLY A 362 13.04 -12.94 -5.21
CA GLY A 362 14.37 -12.65 -4.66
C GLY A 362 14.51 -11.14 -4.47
N PHE A 363 15.17 -10.72 -3.40
CA PHE A 363 15.32 -9.30 -3.06
C PHE A 363 16.40 -9.12 -1.98
N GLU A 364 16.96 -7.92 -1.94
CA GLU A 364 17.65 -7.42 -0.75
C GLU A 364 16.77 -6.38 -0.04
N PHE A 365 16.98 -6.14 1.24
CA PHE A 365 16.17 -5.18 2.00
C PHE A 365 16.93 -4.44 3.10
N TYR A 366 16.44 -3.25 3.41
CA TYR A 366 16.81 -2.48 4.58
C TYR A 366 15.84 -2.74 5.73
N VAL A 367 16.34 -2.56 6.95
CA VAL A 367 15.54 -2.51 8.17
C VAL A 367 15.41 -1.05 8.58
N PRO A 368 14.19 -0.50 8.67
CA PRO A 368 14.00 0.85 9.20
C PRO A 368 14.24 0.85 10.71
N VAL A 369 15.24 1.61 11.16
CA VAL A 369 15.64 1.69 12.58
C VAL A 369 15.76 3.14 13.03
N ARG A 370 15.76 3.38 14.34
CA ARG A 370 16.15 4.66 14.94
C ARG A 370 17.16 4.43 16.05
N PHE A 371 17.86 5.48 16.49
CA PHE A 371 18.60 5.41 17.76
C PHE A 371 17.64 5.16 18.92
N ASP A 372 18.10 4.44 19.93
CA ASP A 372 17.35 4.27 21.18
C ASP A 372 17.72 5.26 22.29
N THR A 373 18.64 6.18 22.00
CA THR A 373 19.10 7.23 22.92
C THR A 373 19.13 8.59 22.25
N ASP A 374 18.84 9.64 23.03
CA ASP A 374 19.01 11.05 22.62
C ASP A 374 20.40 11.59 23.00
N ARG A 375 21.21 10.78 23.68
CA ARG A 375 22.60 11.09 24.02
C ARG A 375 23.53 10.06 23.40
N LEU A 376 24.50 10.53 22.63
CA LEU A 376 25.59 9.72 22.09
C LEU A 376 26.82 9.83 23.01
N PRO A 377 27.17 8.81 23.81
CA PRO A 377 28.41 8.81 24.57
C PRO A 377 29.59 8.53 23.63
N VAL A 378 30.58 9.40 23.64
CA VAL A 378 31.81 9.28 22.85
C VAL A 378 33.02 9.36 23.79
N SER A 379 34.02 8.52 23.55
CA SER A 379 35.30 8.53 24.26
C SER A 379 36.47 8.71 23.29
N LEU A 380 37.55 9.29 23.79
CA LEU A 380 38.83 9.38 23.10
C LEU A 380 39.84 8.66 23.99
N ASP A 381 40.16 7.42 23.65
CA ASP A 381 40.94 6.55 24.53
C ASP A 381 42.46 6.77 24.34
N PHE A 382 42.90 7.08 23.12
CA PHE A 382 44.28 7.44 22.77
C PHE A 382 44.33 8.50 21.66
N TYR A 383 45.49 9.14 21.43
CA TYR A 383 45.68 10.12 20.36
C TYR A 383 45.38 9.50 18.99
N GLY A 384 44.23 9.84 18.40
CA GLY A 384 43.77 9.34 17.09
C GLY A 384 42.81 8.15 17.14
N ILE A 385 42.49 7.60 18.32
CA ILE A 385 41.52 6.50 18.49
C ILE A 385 40.35 7.03 19.34
N GLY A 386 39.21 7.21 18.67
CA GLY A 386 37.95 7.57 19.30
C GLY A 386 36.94 6.44 19.15
N GLY A 387 36.12 6.24 20.18
CA GLY A 387 35.09 5.21 20.22
C GLY A 387 33.74 5.78 20.64
N ALA A 388 32.70 4.99 20.43
CA ALA A 388 31.40 5.19 21.05
C ALA A 388 31.06 3.92 21.84
N ALA A 389 30.35 4.06 22.95
CA ALA A 389 29.91 2.94 23.77
C ALA A 389 28.38 2.85 23.73
N ASP A 390 27.85 1.62 23.70
CA ASP A 390 26.41 1.37 23.88
C ASP A 390 25.50 2.16 22.92
N VAL A 391 25.78 2.08 21.62
CA VAL A 391 25.00 2.81 20.60
C VAL A 391 23.95 1.88 20.04
N LYS A 392 22.82 1.81 20.74
CA LYS A 392 21.71 0.94 20.35
C LYS A 392 20.82 1.56 19.28
N LEU A 393 20.47 0.75 18.28
CA LEU A 393 19.43 1.02 17.29
C LEU A 393 18.27 0.05 17.53
N VAL A 394 17.06 0.53 17.34
CA VAL A 394 15.83 -0.28 17.44
C VAL A 394 15.03 -0.16 16.17
N GLU A 395 14.54 -1.28 15.67
CA GLU A 395 13.64 -1.33 14.54
C GLU A 395 12.34 -0.58 14.82
N VAL A 396 11.88 0.17 13.83
CA VAL A 396 10.59 0.86 13.84
C VAL A 396 9.69 0.19 12.80
N ARG A 397 8.52 -0.28 13.22
CA ARG A 397 7.54 -0.81 12.26
C ARG A 397 6.94 0.35 11.46
N PRO A 398 6.77 0.19 10.14
CA PRO A 398 5.92 1.08 9.39
C PRO A 398 4.50 1.00 9.93
N HIS A 399 3.82 2.13 10.01
CA HIS A 399 2.42 2.17 10.42
C HIS A 399 1.57 1.47 9.35
N SER A 400 0.84 0.43 9.73
CA SER A 400 -0.17 -0.18 8.86
C SER A 400 -1.38 0.76 8.79
N GLU A 401 -1.71 1.28 7.61
CA GLU A 401 -2.97 1.98 7.36
C GLU A 401 -4.20 1.09 7.57
#